data_AF-A0A7Y4LVZ0-F1
#
_entry.id   AF-A0A7Y4LVZ0-F1
#
_cell.length_a   1.000
_cell.length_b   1.000
_cell.length_c   1.000
_cell.angle_alpha   90.00
_cell.angle_beta   90.00
_cell.angle_gamma   90.00
#
_symmetry.space_group_name_H-M   'P 1'
#
loop_
_entity.id
_entity.type
_entity.pdbx_description
1 polymer ?
#
loop_
_entity_poly.entity_id
_entity_poly.type
_entity_poly.pdbx_seq_one_letter_code
_entity_poly.pdbx_strand_id
1 'polypeptide(L)'
;MIARAELPTNDIYDVLGDGACRDGWKVLINALLFADGSLGNWPEETRGSFPEGIKLREAVRMIEAKHAPIAHLFGTGLGYKLMRHESDILISVITNLYKTGVPALPLHDAVLVRRSDVEAAKVAMEYELELRTGHGRGSVKI
;
A
#
# COMPACT_ATOMS: atom_id res chain seq x y z
N MET A 1 12.59 6.11 -16.10
CA MET A 1 13.01 6.95 -14.95
C MET A 1 11.72 7.41 -14.27
N ILE A 2 11.30 6.75 -13.20
CA ILE A 2 10.09 7.15 -12.47
C ILE A 2 10.46 8.41 -11.68
N ALA A 3 9.73 9.50 -11.87
CA ALA A 3 9.99 10.76 -11.20
C ALA A 3 10.04 10.55 -9.67
N ARG A 4 11.12 10.98 -9.02
CA ARG A 4 11.18 11.08 -7.56
C ARG A 4 10.26 12.23 -7.16
N ALA A 5 9.01 11.91 -6.81
CA ALA A 5 8.08 12.88 -6.25
C ALA A 5 8.64 13.43 -4.93
N GLU A 6 8.36 14.71 -4.66
CA GLU A 6 8.67 15.32 -3.36
C GLU A 6 7.94 14.57 -2.24
N LEU A 7 8.62 14.40 -1.10
CA LEU A 7 8.03 13.73 0.05
C LEU A 7 6.89 14.60 0.63
N PRO A 8 5.75 14.00 0.99
CA PRO A 8 4.64 14.76 1.58
C PRO A 8 5.02 15.31 2.96
N THR A 9 4.46 16.47 3.32
CA THR A 9 4.71 17.17 4.60
C THR A 9 4.45 16.31 5.84
N ASN A 10 3.58 15.31 5.75
CA ASN A 10 3.29 14.36 6.82
C ASN A 10 3.57 12.94 6.33
N ASP A 11 4.84 12.66 6.03
CA ASP A 11 5.25 11.33 5.59
C ASP A 11 4.94 10.29 6.68
N ILE A 12 4.16 9.29 6.28
CA ILE A 12 3.76 8.17 7.13
C ILE A 12 4.95 7.28 7.51
N TYR A 13 6.06 7.33 6.77
CA TYR A 13 7.27 6.57 7.05
C TYR A 13 8.32 7.37 7.83
N ASP A 14 8.08 8.66 8.06
CA ASP A 14 8.91 9.48 8.94
C ASP A 14 8.41 9.36 10.39
N VAL A 15 8.83 8.28 11.04
CA VAL A 15 8.38 7.91 12.39
C VAL A 15 8.90 8.88 13.45
N LEU A 16 10.12 9.40 13.26
CA LEU A 16 10.79 10.31 14.20
C LEU A 16 10.59 11.80 13.88
N GLY A 17 10.17 12.14 12.66
CA GLY A 17 9.98 13.52 12.22
C GLY A 17 11.27 14.20 11.73
N ASP A 18 12.36 13.45 11.62
CA ASP A 18 13.69 13.91 11.18
C ASP A 18 14.09 13.34 9.81
N GLY A 19 13.22 12.52 9.19
CA GLY A 19 13.49 11.84 7.92
C GLY A 19 14.51 10.71 8.00
N ALA A 20 15.05 10.40 9.18
CA ALA A 20 16.06 9.37 9.35
C ALA A 20 15.44 7.97 9.23
N CYS A 21 16.23 7.03 8.70
CA CYS A 21 15.88 5.61 8.64
C CYS A 21 14.57 5.30 7.92
N ARG A 22 14.06 6.22 7.09
CA ARG A 22 12.76 6.14 6.40
C ARG A 22 12.53 4.82 5.68
N ASP A 23 13.52 4.34 4.93
CA ASP A 23 13.40 3.08 4.19
C ASP A 23 13.29 1.87 5.15
N GLY A 24 14.01 1.90 6.27
CA GLY A 24 13.89 0.90 7.33
C GLY A 24 12.52 0.93 8.00
N TRP A 25 12.00 2.12 8.30
CA TRP A 25 10.65 2.30 8.85
C TRP A 25 9.58 1.76 7.91
N LYS A 26 9.70 2.05 6.62
CA LYS A 26 8.79 1.56 5.57
C LYS A 26 8.75 0.03 5.54
N VAL A 27 9.90 -0.63 5.54
CA VAL A 27 9.95 -2.10 5.53
C VAL A 27 9.37 -2.68 6.81
N LEU A 28 9.66 -2.08 7.96
CA LEU A 28 9.15 -2.55 9.25
C LEU A 28 7.63 -2.39 9.38
N ILE A 29 7.07 -1.25 8.94
CA ILE A 29 5.62 -1.02 8.87
C ILE A 29 4.97 -2.07 7.96
N ASN A 30 5.56 -2.33 6.79
CA ASN A 30 5.05 -3.36 5.89
C ASN A 30 5.05 -4.73 6.56
N ALA A 31 6.16 -5.12 7.20
CA ALA A 31 6.24 -6.38 7.93
C ALA A 31 5.18 -6.49 9.04
N LEU A 32 4.89 -5.41 9.77
CA LEU A 32 3.85 -5.38 10.81
C LEU A 32 2.43 -5.54 10.25
N LEU A 33 2.15 -4.99 9.06
CA LEU A 33 0.85 -5.16 8.40
C LEU A 33 0.61 -6.59 7.93
N PHE A 34 1.68 -7.29 7.53
CA PHE A 34 1.61 -8.68 7.06
C PHE A 34 1.85 -9.73 8.15
N ALA A 35 2.31 -9.34 9.33
CA ALA A 35 2.52 -10.27 10.44
C ALA A 35 1.19 -10.80 10.99
N ASP A 36 1.17 -12.07 11.37
CA ASP A 36 0.12 -12.71 12.16
C ASP A 36 0.67 -12.99 13.57
N GLY A 37 0.55 -11.99 14.44
CA GLY A 37 1.20 -11.89 15.74
C GLY A 37 2.39 -10.92 15.78
N SER A 38 3.14 -10.98 16.88
CA SER A 38 4.30 -10.12 17.13
C SER A 38 5.51 -10.54 16.30
N LEU A 39 6.27 -9.57 15.77
CA LEU A 39 7.53 -9.85 15.08
C LEU A 39 8.58 -10.43 16.06
N GLY A 40 9.03 -11.66 15.76
CA GLY A 40 10.08 -12.33 16.54
C GLY A 40 11.50 -11.88 16.17
N ASN A 41 11.71 -11.47 14.93
CA ASN A 41 13.01 -11.05 14.39
C ASN A 41 12.84 -9.79 13.53
N TRP A 42 13.95 -9.10 13.27
CA TRP A 42 13.97 -8.03 12.28
C TRP A 42 13.62 -8.58 10.89
N PRO A 43 12.86 -7.84 10.06
CA PRO A 43 12.73 -8.18 8.65
C PRO A 43 14.10 -8.18 7.97
N GLU A 44 14.23 -8.95 6.90
CA GLU A 44 15.48 -9.12 6.16
C GLU A 44 16.11 -7.78 5.80
N GLU A 45 17.43 -7.67 5.99
CA GLU A 45 18.26 -6.49 5.71
C GLU A 45 17.81 -5.17 6.38
N THR A 46 16.80 -5.19 7.24
CA THR A 46 16.19 -3.97 7.79
C THR A 46 16.99 -3.42 8.97
N ARG A 47 17.67 -4.27 9.75
CA ARG A 47 18.42 -3.85 10.94
C ARG A 47 19.51 -2.83 10.64
N GLY A 48 20.17 -2.94 9.48
CA GLY A 48 21.23 -2.04 9.04
C GLY A 48 20.75 -0.62 8.72
N SER A 49 19.44 -0.43 8.53
CA SER A 49 18.85 0.89 8.28
C SER A 49 18.68 1.71 9.57
N PHE A 50 18.91 1.14 10.75
CA PHE A 50 18.68 1.79 12.04
C PHE A 50 19.98 1.97 12.85
N PRO A 51 20.04 2.96 13.75
CA PRO A 51 21.19 3.17 14.63
C PRO A 51 21.57 1.91 15.42
N GLU A 52 22.84 1.79 15.76
CA GLU A 52 23.31 0.71 16.61
C GLU A 52 22.62 0.75 17.99
N GLY A 53 22.31 -0.41 18.56
CA GLY A 53 21.66 -0.50 19.88
C GLY A 53 20.12 -0.40 19.91
N ILE A 54 19.44 0.08 18.85
CA ILE A 54 17.97 0.01 18.82
C ILE A 54 17.49 -1.44 18.88
N LYS A 55 16.47 -1.69 19.72
CA LYS A 55 15.81 -3.00 19.84
C LYS A 55 14.55 -3.01 18.96
N LEU A 56 14.24 -4.16 18.36
CA LEU A 56 13.05 -4.32 17.53
C LEU A 56 11.77 -3.88 18.25
N ARG A 57 11.58 -4.31 19.50
CA ARG A 57 10.42 -3.93 20.32
C ARG A 57 10.28 -2.42 20.49
N GLU A 58 11.40 -1.70 20.57
CA GLU A 58 11.40 -0.25 20.70
C GLU A 58 11.00 0.40 19.37
N ALA A 59 11.56 -0.07 18.25
CA ALA A 59 11.16 0.37 16.92
C ALA A 59 9.66 0.15 16.65
N VAL A 60 9.12 -1.02 17.03
CA VAL A 60 7.68 -1.32 16.91
C VAL A 60 6.85 -0.36 17.76
N ARG A 61 7.24 -0.07 19.00
CA ARG A 61 6.54 0.91 19.85
C ARG A 61 6.51 2.32 19.25
N MET A 62 7.61 2.74 18.62
CA MET A 62 7.66 4.04 17.93
C MET A 62 6.70 4.08 16.74
N ILE A 63 6.61 3.01 15.96
CA ILE A 63 5.61 2.87 14.89
C ILE A 63 4.19 2.92 15.48
N GLU A 64 3.90 2.14 16.52
CA GLU A 64 2.58 2.13 17.16
C GLU A 64 2.18 3.51 17.69
N ALA A 65 3.12 4.26 18.26
CA ALA A 65 2.89 5.63 18.72
C ALA A 65 2.59 6.59 17.56
N LYS A 66 3.38 6.55 16.49
CA LYS A 66 3.16 7.35 15.27
C LYS A 66 1.81 7.02 14.60
N HIS A 67 1.43 5.75 14.61
CA HIS A 67 0.23 5.21 13.95
C HIS A 67 -0.87 4.80 14.93
N ALA A 68 -1.00 5.50 16.06
CA ALA A 68 -1.94 5.16 17.13
C ALA A 68 -3.37 4.82 16.64
N PRO A 69 -3.97 5.51 15.65
CA PRO A 69 -5.31 5.17 15.16
C PRO A 69 -5.44 3.77 14.56
N ILE A 70 -4.35 3.20 14.03
CA ILE A 70 -4.33 1.87 13.38
C ILE A 70 -3.43 0.87 14.09
N ALA A 71 -2.80 1.23 15.22
CA ALA A 71 -1.83 0.37 15.90
C ALA A 71 -2.40 -1.00 16.26
N HIS A 72 -3.69 -1.04 16.64
CA HIS A 72 -4.43 -2.27 16.95
C HIS A 72 -4.61 -3.23 15.75
N LEU A 73 -4.30 -2.79 14.54
CA LEU A 73 -4.37 -3.60 13.31
C LEU A 73 -3.03 -4.24 12.96
N PHE A 74 -1.91 -3.81 13.56
CA PHE A 74 -0.63 -4.47 13.35
C PHE A 74 -0.62 -5.87 13.97
N GLY A 75 0.06 -6.81 13.30
CA GLY A 75 0.11 -8.20 13.75
C GLY A 75 -1.21 -8.96 13.59
N THR A 76 -2.18 -8.46 12.81
CA THR A 76 -3.47 -9.13 12.56
C THR A 76 -3.57 -9.80 11.18
N GLY A 77 -2.48 -9.76 10.40
CA GLY A 77 -2.44 -10.20 9.01
C GLY A 77 -3.30 -9.32 8.06
N LEU A 78 -3.62 -8.09 8.46
CA LEU A 78 -4.49 -7.18 7.68
C LEU A 78 -3.98 -6.96 6.25
N GLY A 79 -2.66 -6.91 6.05
CA GLY A 79 -2.06 -6.73 4.73
C GLY A 79 -2.58 -7.74 3.69
N TYR A 80 -2.74 -9.01 4.06
CA TYR A 80 -3.29 -10.04 3.17
C TYR A 80 -4.75 -9.79 2.81
N LYS A 81 -5.55 -9.29 3.75
CA LYS A 81 -6.95 -8.93 3.51
C LYS A 81 -7.04 -7.75 2.54
N LEU A 82 -6.21 -6.73 2.72
CA LEU A 82 -6.14 -5.58 1.83
C LEU A 82 -5.74 -6.00 0.41
N MET A 83 -4.69 -6.81 0.25
CA MET A 83 -4.28 -7.34 -1.06
C MET A 83 -5.40 -8.15 -1.73
N ARG A 84 -6.17 -8.92 -0.96
CA ARG A 84 -7.33 -9.67 -1.48
C ARG A 84 -8.41 -8.71 -1.98
N HIS A 85 -8.73 -7.67 -1.21
CA HIS A 85 -9.69 -6.65 -1.62
C HIS A 85 -9.25 -5.92 -2.89
N GLU A 86 -7.98 -5.52 -3.00
CA GLU A 86 -7.41 -4.92 -4.21
C GLU A 86 -7.55 -5.86 -5.41
N SER A 87 -7.22 -7.14 -5.24
CA SER A 87 -7.37 -8.15 -6.30
C SER A 87 -8.81 -8.30 -6.77
N ASP A 88 -9.78 -8.28 -5.84
CA ASP A 88 -11.20 -8.40 -6.18
C ASP A 88 -11.73 -7.17 -6.93
N ILE A 89 -11.23 -5.97 -6.60
CA ILE A 89 -11.50 -4.75 -7.38
C ILE A 89 -10.95 -4.92 -8.80
N LEU A 90 -9.68 -5.30 -8.95
CA LEU A 90 -9.04 -5.46 -10.26
C LEU A 90 -9.76 -6.48 -11.14
N ILE A 91 -10.14 -7.64 -10.59
CA ILE A 91 -10.91 -8.65 -11.32
C ILE A 91 -12.24 -8.08 -11.83
N SER A 92 -12.89 -7.23 -11.02
CA SER A 92 -14.16 -6.61 -11.40
C SER A 92 -13.98 -5.59 -12.52
N VAL A 93 -12.92 -4.78 -12.44
CA VAL A 93 -12.53 -3.84 -13.51
C VAL A 93 -12.29 -4.59 -14.83
N ILE A 94 -11.47 -5.64 -14.81
CA ILE A 94 -11.18 -6.43 -16.02
C ILE A 94 -12.45 -7.09 -16.56
N THR A 95 -13.32 -7.59 -15.68
CA THR A 95 -14.60 -8.19 -16.09
C THR A 95 -15.53 -7.15 -16.72
N ASN A 96 -15.58 -5.94 -16.18
CA ASN A 96 -16.37 -4.84 -16.72
C ASN A 96 -15.86 -4.45 -18.12
N LEU A 97 -14.56 -4.21 -18.27
CA LEU A 97 -13.92 -3.89 -19.55
C LEU A 97 -14.14 -4.98 -20.60
N TYR A 98 -14.02 -6.25 -20.20
CA TYR A 98 -14.32 -7.38 -21.08
C TYR A 98 -15.77 -7.36 -21.60
N LYS A 99 -16.74 -7.14 -20.70
CA LYS A 99 -18.17 -7.05 -21.07
C LYS A 99 -18.48 -5.88 -22.00
N THR A 100 -17.71 -4.79 -21.93
CA THR A 100 -17.85 -3.64 -22.81
C THR A 100 -17.00 -3.72 -24.08
N GLY A 101 -16.35 -4.87 -24.34
CA GLY A 101 -15.55 -5.08 -25.56
C GLY A 101 -14.18 -4.37 -25.54
N VAL A 102 -13.68 -3.99 -24.37
CA VAL A 102 -12.36 -3.36 -24.18
C VAL A 102 -11.38 -4.43 -23.69
N PRO A 103 -10.40 -4.86 -24.53
CA PRO A 103 -9.35 -5.76 -24.08
C PRO A 103 -8.43 -5.06 -23.08
N ALA A 104 -8.21 -5.71 -21.94
CA ALA A 104 -7.37 -5.21 -20.86
C ALA A 104 -6.50 -6.34 -20.28
N LEU A 105 -5.27 -6.02 -19.87
CA LEU A 105 -4.37 -6.93 -19.16
C LEU A 105 -4.15 -6.42 -17.73
N PRO A 106 -4.39 -7.24 -16.69
CA PRO A 106 -4.10 -6.86 -15.31
C PRO A 106 -2.59 -6.84 -15.02
N LEU A 107 -2.15 -5.86 -14.23
CA LEU A 107 -0.79 -5.74 -13.70
C LEU A 107 -0.84 -5.20 -12.27
N HIS A 108 -0.79 -6.07 -11.27
CA HIS A 108 -0.95 -5.70 -9.85
C HIS A 108 -2.18 -4.82 -9.62
N ASP A 109 -2.00 -3.54 -9.31
CA ASP A 109 -3.04 -2.53 -9.07
C ASP A 109 -3.39 -1.69 -10.32
N ALA A 110 -2.85 -2.05 -11.48
CA ALA A 110 -3.04 -1.36 -12.75
C ALA A 110 -3.64 -2.26 -13.84
N VAL A 111 -4.19 -1.62 -14.88
CA VAL A 111 -4.66 -2.30 -16.09
C VAL A 111 -4.00 -1.69 -17.33
N LEU A 112 -3.53 -2.54 -18.23
CA LEU A 112 -2.99 -2.15 -19.52
C LEU A 112 -4.08 -2.26 -20.57
N VAL A 113 -4.32 -1.16 -21.27
CA VAL A 113 -5.31 -1.06 -22.37
C VAL A 113 -4.70 -0.33 -23.56
N ARG A 114 -5.40 -0.34 -24.71
CA ARG A 114 -5.02 0.52 -25.84
C ARG A 114 -5.17 1.98 -25.44
N ARG A 115 -4.34 2.86 -26.03
CA ARG A 115 -4.41 4.31 -25.81
C ARG A 115 -5.82 4.89 -26.05
N SER A 116 -6.55 4.36 -27.03
CA SER A 116 -7.92 4.78 -27.34
C SER A 116 -8.92 4.48 -26.22
N ASP A 117 -8.62 3.51 -25.36
CA ASP A 117 -9.56 2.94 -24.40
C ASP A 117 -9.22 3.36 -22.96
N VAL A 118 -8.24 4.25 -22.80
CA VAL A 118 -7.77 4.73 -21.50
C VAL A 118 -8.91 5.33 -20.67
N GLU A 119 -9.78 6.12 -21.29
CA GLU A 119 -10.89 6.74 -20.56
C GLU A 119 -11.92 5.70 -20.09
N ALA A 120 -12.20 4.68 -20.92
CA ALA A 120 -13.07 3.59 -20.53
C ALA A 120 -12.48 2.78 -19.35
N ALA A 121 -11.17 2.51 -19.39
CA ALA A 121 -10.46 1.87 -18.29
C ALA A 121 -10.49 2.69 -17.01
N LYS A 122 -10.25 4.00 -17.12
CA LYS A 122 -10.29 4.94 -16.01
C LYS A 122 -11.66 4.95 -15.33
N VAL A 123 -12.73 5.13 -16.11
CA VAL A 123 -14.11 5.12 -15.60
C VAL A 123 -14.45 3.78 -14.94
N ALA A 124 -14.06 2.65 -15.53
CA ALA A 124 -14.30 1.33 -14.94
C ALA A 124 -13.55 1.16 -13.59
N MET A 125 -12.29 1.62 -13.51
CA MET A 125 -11.51 1.57 -12.27
C MET A 125 -12.11 2.44 -11.17
N GLU A 126 -12.49 3.69 -11.49
CA GLU A 126 -13.10 4.60 -10.52
C GLU A 126 -14.46 4.08 -10.03
N TYR A 127 -15.28 3.55 -10.94
CA TYR A 127 -16.57 2.96 -10.63
C TYR A 127 -16.44 1.74 -9.69
N GLU A 128 -15.60 0.77 -10.02
CA GLU A 128 -15.45 -0.45 -9.20
C GLU A 128 -14.82 -0.16 -7.84
N LEU A 129 -13.92 0.84 -7.77
CA LEU A 129 -13.36 1.31 -6.51
C LEU A 129 -14.45 1.90 -5.61
N GLU A 130 -15.26 2.83 -6.12
CA GLU A 130 -16.33 3.46 -5.36
C GLU A 130 -17.37 2.42 -4.91
N LEU A 131 -17.79 1.52 -5.82
CA LEU A 131 -18.76 0.48 -5.53
C LEU A 131 -18.31 -0.44 -4.38
N ARG A 132 -17.03 -0.81 -4.33
CA ARG A 132 -16.50 -1.78 -3.37
C ARG A 132 -16.02 -1.17 -2.06
N THR A 133 -15.62 0.11 -2.07
CA THR A 133 -15.06 0.78 -0.89
C THR A 133 -15.98 1.83 -0.28
N GLY A 134 -16.99 2.30 -1.02
CA GLY A 134 -17.84 3.43 -0.64
C GLY A 134 -17.12 4.80 -0.67
N HIS A 135 -15.91 4.86 -1.23
CA HIS A 135 -15.08 6.08 -1.24
C HIS A 135 -14.77 6.53 -2.67
N GLY A 136 -15.48 7.54 -3.18
CA GLY A 136 -15.25 8.13 -4.51
C GLY A 136 -14.03 9.07 -4.62
N ARG A 137 -13.00 8.90 -3.76
CA ARG A 137 -11.81 9.78 -3.72
C ARG A 137 -10.57 9.20 -4.41
N GLY A 138 -10.67 8.02 -5.02
CA GLY A 138 -9.55 7.47 -5.80
C GLY A 138 -9.44 8.17 -7.15
N SER A 139 -8.26 8.71 -7.46
CA SER A 139 -7.95 9.22 -8.80
C SER A 139 -7.07 8.23 -9.53
N VAL A 140 -7.53 7.72 -10.67
CA VAL A 140 -6.71 6.87 -11.53
C VAL A 140 -5.71 7.73 -12.31
N LYS A 141 -4.43 7.35 -12.26
CA LYS A 141 -3.37 8.00 -13.02
C LYS A 141 -3.13 7.24 -14.33
N ILE A 142 -2.90 7.99 -15.41
CA ILE A 142 -2.62 7.49 -16.77
C ILE A 142 -1.14 7.65 -17.07
#